data_AF-A0A7C5NIC5-F1
#
_entry.id   AF-A0A7C5NIC5-F1
#
_cell.length_a   1.000
_cell.length_b   1.000
_cell.length_c   1.000
_cell.angle_alpha   90.00
_cell.angle_beta   90.00
_cell.angle_gamma   90.00
#
_symmetry.space_group_name_H-M   'P 1'
#
loop_
_entity.id
_entity.type
_entity.pdbx_description
1 polymer ?
#
loop_
_entity_poly.entity_id
_entity_poly.type
_entity_poly.pdbx_seq_one_letter_code
_entity_poly.pdbx_strand_id
1 'polypeptide(L)'
;METPQNEIKLRYSYNIGAFSFTPKELFLKIKKYYPDFEIEYSPDFRQQIADSWVKSIDDSKARNDWGWKPDYNLDQMVESMITHLQEYYQEEQIHK
;
A
#
# COMPACT_ATOMS: atom_id res chain seq x y z
N MET A 1 18.24 -4.49 -0.42
CA MET A 1 19.28 -3.70 -1.12
C MET A 1 20.50 -3.70 -0.24
N GLU A 2 21.65 -4.03 -0.81
CA GLU A 2 22.92 -3.93 -0.09
C GLU A 2 23.50 -2.54 -0.36
N THR A 3 23.99 -1.87 0.68
CA THR A 3 24.62 -0.56 0.56
C THR A 3 25.83 -0.46 1.50
N PRO A 4 26.90 0.23 1.10
CA PRO A 4 28.03 0.52 1.97
C PRO A 4 27.66 1.33 3.21
N GLN A 5 28.30 1.06 4.35
CA GLN A 5 28.02 1.76 5.63
C GLN A 5 28.21 3.30 5.53
N ASN A 6 29.11 3.76 4.67
CA ASN A 6 29.40 5.17 4.45
C ASN A 6 28.34 5.88 3.59
N GLU A 7 27.46 5.15 2.88
CA GLU A 7 26.36 5.73 2.10
C GLU A 7 25.12 6.02 2.96
N ILE A 8 24.93 5.26 4.05
CA ILE A 8 23.93 5.60 5.07
C ILE A 8 24.32 6.93 5.71
N LYS A 9 23.44 7.94 5.70
CA LYS A 9 23.68 9.25 6.35
C LYS A 9 22.85 9.47 7.61
N LEU A 10 21.69 8.82 7.73
CA LEU A 10 20.89 8.83 8.95
C LEU A 10 21.12 7.55 9.77
N ARG A 11 21.22 7.69 11.09
CA ARG A 11 21.45 6.57 12.02
C ARG A 11 20.27 6.26 12.93
N TYR A 12 19.14 6.94 12.74
CA TYR A 12 17.94 6.77 13.55
C TYR A 12 16.83 6.10 12.74
N SER A 13 16.16 6.83 11.85
CA SER A 13 15.03 6.31 11.08
C SER A 13 14.96 6.93 9.70
N TYR A 14 14.38 6.17 8.78
CA TYR A 14 14.01 6.61 7.45
C TYR A 14 12.50 6.46 7.28
N ASN A 15 11.91 7.47 6.66
CA ASN A 15 10.61 7.37 6.06
C ASN A 15 10.65 6.39 4.88
N ILE A 16 9.64 5.53 4.78
CA ILE A 16 9.50 4.55 3.70
C ILE A 16 8.10 4.66 3.12
N GLY A 17 8.02 4.95 1.82
CA GLY A 17 6.78 5.04 1.09
C GLY A 17 6.83 4.21 -0.18
N ALA A 18 5.65 3.78 -0.65
CA ALA A 18 5.49 3.25 -1.99
C ALA A 18 4.60 4.21 -2.80
N PHE A 19 3.38 4.40 -2.34
CA PHE A 19 2.39 5.29 -2.92
C PHE A 19 1.35 5.64 -1.85
N SER A 20 0.57 6.70 -2.10
CA SER A 20 -0.54 7.13 -1.25
C SER A 20 -1.82 7.12 -2.08
N PHE A 21 -2.93 6.71 -1.47
CA PHE A 21 -4.22 6.65 -2.14
C PHE A 21 -5.36 6.92 -1.16
N THR A 22 -6.47 7.35 -1.70
CA THR A 22 -7.74 7.49 -1.00
C THR A 22 -8.57 6.20 -1.12
N PRO A 23 -9.53 5.97 -0.21
CA PRO A 23 -10.49 4.86 -0.35
C PRO A 23 -11.19 4.82 -1.72
N LYS A 24 -11.50 6.00 -2.28
CA LYS A 24 -12.12 6.14 -3.60
C LYS A 24 -11.21 5.67 -4.73
N GLU A 25 -9.92 6.01 -4.69
CA GLU A 25 -8.97 5.59 -5.72
C GLU A 25 -8.81 4.07 -5.72
N LEU A 26 -8.66 3.45 -4.54
CA LEU A 26 -8.60 2.00 -4.41
C LEU A 26 -9.89 1.33 -4.92
N PHE A 27 -11.06 1.84 -4.53
CA PHE A 27 -12.35 1.37 -5.02
C PHE A 27 -12.42 1.37 -6.56
N LEU A 28 -12.00 2.47 -7.20
CA LEU A 28 -12.01 2.57 -8.66
C LEU A 28 -11.06 1.58 -9.33
N LYS A 29 -9.94 1.19 -8.69
CA LYS A 29 -9.06 0.14 -9.20
C LYS A 29 -9.71 -1.23 -9.09
N ILE A 30 -10.31 -1.56 -7.95
CA ILE A 30 -11.02 -2.83 -7.73
C ILE A 30 -12.20 -2.98 -8.70
N LYS A 31 -12.95 -1.90 -8.94
CA LYS A 31 -14.10 -1.89 -9.84
C LYS A 31 -13.77 -2.30 -11.29
N LYS A 32 -12.50 -2.19 -11.71
CA LYS A 32 -12.07 -2.69 -13.03
C LYS A 32 -12.15 -4.21 -13.14
N TYR A 33 -11.99 -4.92 -12.01
CA TYR A 33 -12.07 -6.39 -11.94
C TYR A 33 -13.50 -6.85 -11.63
N TYR A 34 -14.23 -6.06 -10.84
CA TYR A 34 -15.62 -6.35 -10.44
C TYR A 34 -16.51 -5.13 -10.72
N PRO A 35 -17.09 -5.02 -11.93
CA PRO A 35 -17.86 -3.83 -12.35
C PRO A 35 -19.07 -3.52 -11.48
N ASP A 36 -19.67 -4.54 -10.87
CA ASP A 36 -20.84 -4.43 -10.00
C ASP A 36 -20.46 -4.20 -8.53
N PHE A 37 -19.17 -4.02 -8.22
CA PHE A 37 -18.72 -3.71 -6.87
C PHE A 37 -19.17 -2.31 -6.45
N GLU A 38 -19.75 -2.23 -5.26
CA GLU A 38 -20.27 -1.01 -4.64
C GLU A 38 -19.55 -0.71 -3.33
N ILE A 39 -19.52 0.56 -2.95
CA ILE A 39 -18.91 1.03 -1.70
C ILE A 39 -19.79 2.11 -1.08
N GLU A 40 -19.98 2.05 0.24
CA GLU A 40 -20.59 3.09 1.04
C GLU A 40 -19.56 3.64 2.04
N TYR A 41 -19.60 4.93 2.30
CA TYR A 41 -18.72 5.59 3.26
C TYR A 41 -19.52 5.98 4.50
N SER A 42 -19.26 5.29 5.61
CA SER A 42 -19.77 5.63 6.94
C SER A 42 -18.59 5.87 7.88
N PRO A 43 -17.99 7.07 7.86
CA PRO A 43 -16.81 7.37 8.68
C PRO A 43 -17.12 7.25 10.17
N ASP A 44 -16.19 6.69 10.92
CA ASP A 44 -16.24 6.64 12.39
C ASP A 44 -15.04 7.37 13.00
N PHE A 45 -14.78 7.15 14.29
CA PHE A 45 -13.68 7.79 15.02
C PHE A 45 -12.30 7.58 14.34
N ARG A 46 -12.12 6.54 13.53
CA ARG A 46 -10.87 6.28 12.79
C ARG A 46 -10.58 7.35 11.75
N GLN A 47 -11.59 8.05 11.23
CA GLN A 47 -11.39 9.15 10.28
C GLN A 47 -10.59 10.28 10.91
N GLN A 48 -10.90 10.66 12.16
CA GLN A 48 -10.16 11.71 12.86
C GLN A 48 -8.70 11.31 13.11
N ILE A 49 -8.46 10.02 13.36
CA ILE A 49 -7.10 9.48 13.48
C ILE A 49 -6.38 9.57 12.13
N ALA A 50 -7.02 9.14 11.04
CA ALA A 50 -6.45 9.21 9.70
C ALA A 50 -6.16 10.66 9.26
N ASP A 51 -7.05 11.60 9.58
CA ASP A 51 -6.88 13.03 9.27
C ASP A 51 -5.71 13.67 10.02
N SER A 52 -5.30 13.09 11.15
CA SER A 52 -4.11 13.54 11.90
C SER A 52 -2.79 13.11 11.26
N TRP A 53 -2.82 12.15 10.34
CA TRP A 53 -1.63 11.64 9.67
C TRP A 53 -1.30 12.43 8.41
N VAL A 54 -0.02 12.42 8.03
CA VAL A 54 0.43 13.02 6.77
C VAL A 54 -0.12 12.23 5.58
N LYS A 55 -0.60 12.94 4.56
CA LYS A 55 -1.22 12.32 3.37
C LYS A 55 -0.23 11.56 2.49
N SER A 56 1.03 11.98 2.52
CA SER A 56 2.13 11.33 1.83
C SER A 56 3.41 11.46 2.66
N ILE A 57 4.33 10.54 2.44
CA ILE A 57 5.59 10.45 3.16
C ILE A 57 6.72 10.73 2.17
N ASP A 58 7.60 11.66 2.52
CA ASP A 58 8.85 11.87 1.79
C ASP A 58 9.87 10.82 2.22
N ASP A 59 10.17 9.89 1.30
CA ASP A 59 11.14 8.81 1.46
C ASP A 59 12.46 9.07 0.71
N SER A 60 12.68 10.28 0.19
CA SER A 60 13.85 10.65 -0.63
C SER A 60 15.19 10.28 0.00
N LYS A 61 15.31 10.40 1.32
CA LYS A 61 16.53 10.02 2.05
C LYS A 61 16.82 8.52 1.95
N ALA A 62 15.80 7.67 2.01
CA ALA A 62 15.98 6.23 1.85
C ALA A 62 16.41 5.88 0.42
N ARG A 63 15.78 6.55 -0.56
CA ARG A 63 16.11 6.39 -1.99
C ARG A 63 17.56 6.77 -2.27
N ASN A 64 18.02 7.87 -1.68
CA ASN A 64 19.36 8.40 -1.90
C ASN A 64 20.45 7.64 -1.15
N ASP A 65 20.20 7.25 0.10
CA ASP A 65 21.25 6.70 0.97
C ASP A 65 21.46 5.20 0.79
N TRP A 66 20.42 4.45 0.43
CA TRP A 66 20.52 2.99 0.28
C TRP A 66 19.71 2.43 -0.89
N GLY A 67 19.29 3.32 -1.78
CA GLY A 67 18.67 2.96 -3.04
C GLY A 67 17.19 2.61 -2.97
N TRP A 68 16.50 2.78 -1.82
CA TRP A 68 15.11 2.34 -1.61
C TRP A 68 14.24 2.55 -2.85
N LYS A 69 13.63 1.47 -3.32
CA LYS A 69 12.76 1.48 -4.49
C LYS A 69 11.61 0.50 -4.25
N PRO A 70 10.36 0.99 -4.16
CA PRO A 70 9.21 0.11 -4.11
C PRO A 70 9.03 -0.57 -5.47
N ASP A 71 8.80 -1.88 -5.46
CA ASP A 71 8.62 -2.68 -6.69
C ASP A 71 7.18 -2.71 -7.18
N TYR A 72 6.22 -2.37 -6.30
CA TYR A 72 4.80 -2.36 -6.60
C TYR A 72 4.26 -0.93 -6.63
N ASN A 73 3.41 -0.67 -7.62
CA ASN A 73 2.47 0.44 -7.61
C ASN A 73 1.07 -0.02 -7.17
N LEU A 74 0.13 0.93 -7.08
CA LEU A 74 -1.25 0.65 -6.65
C LEU A 74 -1.95 -0.38 -7.54
N ASP A 75 -1.78 -0.31 -8.87
CA ASP A 75 -2.43 -1.24 -9.80
C ASP A 75 -1.90 -2.67 -9.59
N GLN A 76 -0.58 -2.85 -9.51
CA GLN A 76 0.05 -4.15 -9.27
C GLN A 76 -0.31 -4.73 -7.89
N MET A 77 -0.41 -3.88 -6.87
CA MET A 77 -0.86 -4.31 -5.54
C MET A 77 -2.30 -4.82 -5.60
N VAL A 78 -3.21 -4.10 -6.27
CA VAL A 78 -4.62 -4.51 -6.39
C VAL A 78 -4.75 -5.83 -7.13
N GLU A 79 -4.06 -5.98 -8.26
CA GLU A 79 -4.03 -7.23 -9.03
C GLU A 79 -3.54 -8.40 -8.17
N SER A 80 -2.39 -8.24 -7.52
CA SER A 80 -1.80 -9.27 -6.67
C SER A 80 -2.72 -9.67 -5.51
N MET A 81 -3.34 -8.70 -4.84
CA MET A 81 -4.27 -8.98 -3.74
C MET A 81 -5.50 -9.74 -4.21
N ILE A 82 -6.10 -9.37 -5.35
CA ILE A 82 -7.27 -10.07 -5.88
C ILE A 82 -6.92 -11.53 -6.21
N THR A 83 -5.81 -11.78 -6.90
CA THR A 83 -5.36 -13.13 -7.25
C THR A 83 -5.21 -14.02 -6.01
N HIS A 84 -4.43 -13.58 -5.02
CA HIS A 84 -4.14 -14.41 -3.86
C HIS A 84 -5.33 -14.55 -2.90
N LEU A 85 -6.20 -13.53 -2.78
CA LEU A 85 -7.42 -13.66 -1.98
C LEU A 85 -8.39 -14.65 -2.63
N GLN A 86 -8.49 -14.69 -3.95
CA GLN A 86 -9.30 -15.69 -4.65
C GLN A 86 -8.81 -17.11 -4.37
N GLU A 87 -7.50 -17.35 -4.44
CA GLU A 87 -6.89 -18.64 -4.10
C GLU A 87 -7.17 -19.02 -2.63
N TYR A 88 -6.93 -18.10 -1.70
CA TYR A 88 -7.15 -18.31 -0.26
C TYR A 88 -8.60 -18.74 0.04
N TYR A 89 -9.59 -18.02 -0.52
CA TYR A 89 -10.98 -18.35 -0.28
C TYR A 89 -11.47 -19.58 -1.06
N GLN A 90 -10.79 -20.00 -2.13
CA GLN A 90 -11.08 -21.28 -2.77
C GLN A 90 -10.58 -22.46 -1.92
N GLU A 91 -9.37 -22.36 -1.38
CA GLU A 91 -8.77 -23.38 -0.50
C GLU A 91 -9.55 -23.52 0.81
N GLU A 92 -9.94 -22.42 1.45
CA GLU A 92 -10.75 -22.48 2.68
C GLU A 92 -12.10 -23.19 2.48
N GLN A 93 -12.69 -23.10 1.29
CA GLN A 93 -13.98 -23.73 0.98
C GLN A 93 -13.82 -25.21 0.60
N ILE A 94 -12.62 -25.65 0.21
CA ILE A 94 -12.28 -27.06 -0.01
C ILE A 94 -11.99 -27.77 1.32
N HIS A 95 -11.54 -27.04 2.34
CA HIS A 95 -11.20 -27.56 3.66
C HIS A 95 -12.30 -27.43 4.73
N LYS A 96 -13.50 -26.97 4.34
CA LYS A 96 -14.72 -27.03 5.14
C LYS A 96 -15.62 -28.16 4.66
#